data_AF-A0A496BG39-F1
#
_entry.id   AF-A0A496BG39-F1
#
_cell.length_a   1.000
_cell.length_b   1.000
_cell.length_c   1.000
_cell.angle_alpha   90.00
_cell.angle_beta   90.00
_cell.angle_gamma   90.00
#
_symmetry.space_group_name_H-M   'P 1'
#
loop_
_entity.id
_entity.type
_entity.pdbx_description
1 polymer ?
#
loop_
_entity_poly.entity_id
_entity_poly.type
_entity_poly.pdbx_seq_one_letter_code
_entity_poly.pdbx_strand_id
1 'polypeptide(L)'
;MDYAQVLNELETLVTETFGLWEHNRVGFQWRHYTWNHTLRVRAMSMELGKREGGDVKLLEVAGTLHDITKRYDGVILTDDNGRRILDANGFWLNETLTPSGQNVVTELYDKHNLRGKVHHESGAVITQHILARYDFEPAFVEAATAIVLAHLKPTNLTAENFNLLYRNIENQVLYDADTMDPNVGYTAFFRNIHIHAHFALQRGDFELEDYVRNLPRWINSKQAFVDKLLTASSREVAQARQDRNQQLFSQMVAELEDIEINRKYGLLGLIEYFVGETADPHFLNQLTYLQTEWLPQRRQWLAEEEKSGSARDRAQAAIERVADFLTLLARESRGEI
;
A
#
# COMPACT_ATOMS: atom_id res chain seq x y z
N MET A 1 30.57 -7.99 4.38
CA MET A 1 29.18 -8.37 4.07
C MET A 1 28.88 -8.15 2.59
N ASP A 2 28.34 -9.16 1.89
CA ASP A 2 27.72 -8.95 0.58
C ASP A 2 26.31 -8.38 0.78
N TYR A 3 26.16 -7.08 0.55
CA TYR A 3 24.88 -6.40 0.82
C TYR A 3 23.74 -6.89 -0.06
N ALA A 4 24.01 -7.19 -1.34
CA ALA A 4 22.98 -7.62 -2.27
C ALA A 4 22.45 -9.01 -1.89
N GLN A 5 23.34 -9.91 -1.49
CA GLN A 5 22.95 -11.21 -0.96
C GLN A 5 22.10 -11.05 0.31
N VAL A 6 22.55 -10.24 1.28
CA VAL A 6 21.81 -10.03 2.54
C VAL A 6 20.43 -9.44 2.29
N LEU A 7 20.31 -8.44 1.41
CA LEU A 7 19.00 -7.87 1.08
C LEU A 7 18.07 -8.92 0.48
N ASN A 8 18.55 -9.75 -0.44
CA ASN A 8 17.75 -10.84 -1.02
C ASN A 8 17.30 -11.87 0.03
N GLU A 9 18.16 -12.20 0.99
CA GLU A 9 17.80 -13.07 2.12
C GLU A 9 16.72 -12.44 3.01
N LEU A 10 16.79 -11.13 3.28
CA LEU A 10 15.76 -10.40 4.03
C LEU A 10 14.43 -10.39 3.27
N GLU A 11 14.43 -10.14 1.96
CA GLU A 11 13.20 -10.19 1.13
C GLU A 11 12.57 -11.58 1.13
N THR A 12 13.39 -12.62 1.00
CA THR A 12 12.95 -14.02 1.05
C THR A 12 12.30 -14.29 2.40
N LEU A 13 12.95 -13.91 3.49
CA LEU A 13 12.42 -14.08 4.84
C LEU A 13 11.09 -13.37 5.05
N VAL A 14 10.95 -12.12 4.59
CA VAL A 14 9.70 -11.36 4.72
C VAL A 14 8.58 -12.02 3.92
N THR A 15 8.87 -12.42 2.68
CA THR A 15 7.89 -13.09 1.81
C THR A 15 7.44 -14.44 2.40
N GLU A 16 8.38 -15.25 2.89
CA GLU A 16 8.09 -16.49 3.59
C GLU A 16 7.23 -16.25 4.83
N THR A 17 7.61 -15.27 5.66
CA THR A 17 6.87 -14.88 6.87
C THR A 17 5.43 -14.54 6.53
N PHE A 18 5.18 -13.72 5.51
CA PHE A 18 3.82 -13.35 5.14
C PHE A 18 2.96 -14.53 4.65
N GLY A 19 3.60 -15.58 4.14
CA GLY A 19 2.98 -16.84 3.75
C GLY A 19 2.57 -17.76 4.90
N LEU A 20 3.00 -17.50 6.14
CA LEU A 20 2.77 -18.42 7.27
C LEU A 20 1.34 -18.39 7.87
N TRP A 21 0.41 -17.64 7.31
CA TRP A 21 -0.97 -17.56 7.80
C TRP A 21 -1.96 -18.13 6.80
N GLU A 22 -2.81 -19.06 7.27
CA GLU A 22 -3.93 -19.61 6.49
C GLU A 22 -4.89 -18.54 6.01
N HIS A 23 -5.15 -17.54 6.85
CA HIS A 23 -6.07 -16.45 6.55
C HIS A 23 -5.60 -15.70 5.31
N ASN A 24 -6.38 -15.77 4.25
CA ASN A 24 -6.12 -14.94 3.08
C ASN A 24 -6.37 -13.47 3.40
N ARG A 25 -7.55 -13.13 3.95
CA ARG A 25 -7.98 -11.75 4.19
C ARG A 25 -8.48 -11.53 5.62
N VAL A 26 -8.06 -10.43 6.22
CA VAL A 26 -8.49 -9.95 7.54
C VAL A 26 -8.75 -8.45 7.46
N GLY A 27 -10.00 -8.05 7.63
CA GLY A 27 -10.43 -6.66 7.47
C GLY A 27 -10.03 -6.07 6.11
N PHE A 28 -9.11 -5.09 6.14
CA PHE A 28 -8.65 -4.34 4.97
C PHE A 28 -7.34 -4.85 4.36
N GLN A 29 -6.84 -6.00 4.82
CA GLN A 29 -5.57 -6.58 4.40
C GLN A 29 -5.80 -7.98 3.85
N TRP A 30 -5.09 -8.33 2.79
CA TRP A 30 -5.05 -9.68 2.22
C TRP A 30 -3.61 -10.15 2.04
N ARG A 31 -3.40 -11.42 1.71
CA ARG A 31 -2.08 -12.06 1.72
C ARG A 31 -1.07 -11.31 0.86
N HIS A 32 -1.35 -11.15 -0.44
CA HIS A 32 -0.40 -10.49 -1.34
C HIS A 32 -0.28 -8.98 -1.10
N TYR A 33 -1.30 -8.34 -0.50
CA TYR A 33 -1.23 -6.90 -0.17
C TYR A 33 -0.01 -6.57 0.65
N THR A 34 0.28 -7.35 1.70
CA THR A 34 1.34 -7.04 2.67
C THR A 34 2.70 -6.95 1.99
N TRP A 35 3.02 -7.92 1.13
CA TRP A 35 4.27 -7.90 0.37
C TRP A 35 4.29 -6.80 -0.70
N ASN A 36 3.22 -6.67 -1.49
CA ASN A 36 3.17 -5.62 -2.51
C ASN A 36 3.26 -4.22 -1.91
N HIS A 37 2.65 -4.00 -0.75
CA HIS A 37 2.75 -2.77 0.03
C HIS A 37 4.19 -2.52 0.50
N THR A 38 4.83 -3.54 1.11
CA THR A 38 6.23 -3.47 1.55
C THR A 38 7.16 -3.00 0.43
N LEU A 39 7.02 -3.58 -0.76
CA LEU A 39 7.83 -3.20 -1.93
C LEU A 39 7.62 -1.74 -2.35
N ARG A 40 6.37 -1.27 -2.37
CA ARG A 40 6.05 0.13 -2.77
C ARG A 40 6.51 1.14 -1.73
N VAL A 41 6.30 0.84 -0.45
CA VAL A 41 6.78 1.69 0.67
C VAL A 41 8.30 1.78 0.66
N ARG A 42 8.99 0.65 0.47
CA ARG A 42 10.46 0.65 0.34
C ARG A 42 10.92 1.51 -0.82
N ALA A 43 10.37 1.31 -2.01
CA ALA A 43 10.75 2.07 -3.19
C ALA A 43 10.53 3.59 -3.00
N MET A 44 9.38 3.97 -2.44
CA MET A 44 9.07 5.37 -2.13
C MET A 44 10.01 5.93 -1.05
N SER A 45 10.31 5.16 -0.01
CA SER A 45 11.23 5.57 1.06
C SER A 45 12.63 5.85 0.51
N MET A 46 13.13 5.00 -0.39
CA MET A 46 14.43 5.22 -1.03
C MET A 46 14.45 6.48 -1.89
N GLU A 47 13.36 6.78 -2.61
CA GLU A 47 13.28 8.00 -3.42
C GLU A 47 13.20 9.26 -2.55
N LEU A 48 12.34 9.27 -1.53
CA LEU A 48 12.23 10.39 -0.59
C LEU A 48 13.53 10.59 0.20
N GLY A 49 14.18 9.50 0.60
CA GLY A 49 15.49 9.53 1.25
C GLY A 49 16.54 10.25 0.42
N LYS A 50 16.60 10.00 -0.90
CA LYS A 50 17.49 10.74 -1.80
C LYS A 50 17.20 12.23 -1.83
N ARG A 51 15.92 12.62 -1.83
CA ARG A 51 15.48 14.02 -1.90
C ARG A 51 15.76 14.78 -0.60
N GLU A 52 15.59 14.11 0.54
CA GLU A 52 15.78 14.69 1.86
C GLU A 52 17.22 14.53 2.40
N GLY A 53 18.10 13.86 1.65
CA GLY A 53 19.49 13.62 2.04
C GLY A 53 19.66 12.58 3.15
N GLY A 54 18.71 11.65 3.29
CA GLY A 54 18.79 10.53 4.23
C GLY A 54 19.61 9.34 3.71
N ASP A 55 19.91 8.40 4.59
CA ASP A 55 20.58 7.14 4.25
C ASP A 55 19.64 6.19 3.50
N VAL A 56 19.81 6.14 2.18
CA VAL A 56 19.01 5.30 1.27
C VAL A 56 19.17 3.82 1.58
N LYS A 57 20.36 3.37 1.97
CA LYS A 57 20.63 1.95 2.28
C LYS A 57 19.90 1.56 3.55
N LEU A 58 19.91 2.44 4.54
CA LEU A 58 19.18 2.25 5.79
C LEU A 58 17.66 2.20 5.55
N LEU A 59 17.14 3.08 4.72
CA LEU A 59 15.72 3.11 4.32
C LEU A 59 15.31 1.89 3.50
N GLU A 60 16.18 1.35 2.66
CA GLU A 60 15.93 0.12 1.90
C GLU A 60 15.76 -1.09 2.83
N VAL A 61 16.65 -1.24 3.81
CA VAL A 61 16.58 -2.31 4.81
C VAL A 61 15.37 -2.12 5.73
N ALA A 62 15.19 -0.94 6.32
CA ALA A 62 14.07 -0.67 7.23
C ALA A 62 12.73 -0.78 6.51
N GLY A 63 12.61 -0.25 5.28
CA GLY A 63 11.42 -0.40 4.45
C GLY A 63 11.10 -1.84 4.09
N THR A 64 12.10 -2.72 3.95
CA THR A 64 11.87 -4.16 3.74
C THR A 64 11.29 -4.84 4.99
N LEU A 65 11.67 -4.39 6.19
CA LEU A 65 11.35 -5.05 7.46
C LEU A 65 10.21 -4.42 8.26
N HIS A 66 9.77 -3.21 7.91
CA HIS A 66 8.88 -2.40 8.77
C HIS A 66 7.60 -3.13 9.19
N ASP A 67 7.02 -3.89 8.26
CA ASP A 67 5.77 -4.62 8.44
C ASP A 67 5.99 -6.13 8.65
N ILE A 68 7.20 -6.60 9.00
CA ILE A 68 7.51 -8.04 9.08
C ILE A 68 6.61 -8.81 10.06
N THR A 69 6.07 -8.15 11.09
CA THR A 69 5.12 -8.73 12.04
C THR A 69 3.66 -8.34 11.76
N LYS A 70 3.37 -7.68 10.64
CA LYS A 70 2.03 -7.18 10.31
C LYS A 70 0.94 -8.25 10.30
N ARG A 71 1.30 -9.46 9.87
CA ARG A 71 0.36 -10.60 9.75
C ARG A 71 -0.10 -11.16 11.10
N TYR A 72 0.49 -10.73 12.21
CA TYR A 72 -0.07 -10.98 13.54
C TYR A 72 -1.31 -10.12 13.83
N ASP A 73 -1.50 -9.00 13.13
CA ASP A 73 -2.66 -8.12 13.30
C ASP A 73 -3.93 -8.81 12.78
N GLY A 74 -4.83 -9.15 13.70
CA GLY A 74 -6.17 -9.68 13.42
C GLY A 74 -7.22 -8.60 13.22
N VAL A 75 -8.48 -8.93 13.50
CA VAL A 75 -9.59 -7.98 13.45
C VAL A 75 -9.36 -6.85 14.47
N ILE A 76 -9.67 -5.62 14.09
CA ILE A 76 -9.59 -4.46 15.00
C ILE A 76 -10.61 -4.65 16.12
N LEU A 77 -10.17 -4.52 17.37
CA LEU A 77 -11.02 -4.66 18.54
C LEU A 77 -11.96 -3.45 18.69
N THR A 78 -13.21 -3.70 19.06
CA THR A 78 -14.22 -2.68 19.33
C THR A 78 -14.87 -2.85 20.69
N ASP A 79 -15.27 -1.74 21.32
CA ASP A 79 -16.08 -1.74 22.54
C ASP A 79 -17.55 -2.09 22.26
N ASP A 80 -18.37 -2.15 23.31
CA ASP A 80 -19.82 -2.45 23.24
C ASP A 80 -20.61 -1.44 22.41
N ASN A 81 -20.05 -0.25 22.12
CA ASN A 81 -20.65 0.79 21.29
C ASN A 81 -20.11 0.76 19.85
N GLY A 82 -19.30 -0.25 19.48
CA GLY A 82 -18.67 -0.37 18.17
C GLY A 82 -17.53 0.63 17.95
N ARG A 83 -17.02 1.29 18.98
CA ARG A 83 -15.85 2.19 18.88
C ARG A 83 -14.57 1.38 18.96
N ARG A 84 -13.55 1.76 18.18
CA ARG A 84 -12.25 1.10 18.19
C ARG A 84 -11.57 1.23 19.55
N ILE A 85 -11.05 0.14 20.07
CA ILE A 85 -10.26 0.13 21.30
C ILE A 85 -8.84 0.59 20.98
N LEU A 86 -8.32 1.48 21.82
CA LEU A 86 -6.98 2.07 21.69
C LEU A 86 -6.08 1.66 22.85
N ASP A 87 -4.78 1.57 22.61
CA ASP A 87 -3.78 1.50 23.67
C ASP A 87 -3.51 2.88 24.31
N ALA A 88 -2.59 2.94 25.28
CA ALA A 88 -2.24 4.19 25.97
C ALA A 88 -1.63 5.26 25.04
N ASN A 89 -1.02 4.84 23.93
CA ASN A 89 -0.41 5.72 22.92
C ASN A 89 -1.41 6.12 21.81
N GLY A 90 -2.61 5.53 21.85
CA GLY A 90 -3.69 5.78 20.91
C GLY A 90 -3.57 4.98 19.61
N PHE A 91 -2.86 3.86 19.62
CA PHE A 91 -2.84 2.86 18.54
C PHE A 91 -4.03 1.92 18.64
N TRP A 92 -4.52 1.43 17.50
CA TRP A 92 -5.62 0.47 17.47
C TRP A 92 -5.13 -0.88 17.98
N LEU A 93 -5.90 -1.49 18.88
CA LEU A 93 -5.67 -2.86 19.28
C LEU A 93 -6.37 -3.81 18.32
N ASN A 94 -5.69 -4.91 18.01
CA ASN A 94 -6.18 -5.96 17.14
C ASN A 94 -6.19 -7.29 17.90
N GLU A 95 -7.06 -8.21 17.48
CA GLU A 95 -6.87 -9.62 17.79
C GLU A 95 -5.45 -10.04 17.37
N THR A 96 -4.85 -10.99 18.08
CA THR A 96 -3.56 -11.55 17.67
C THR A 96 -3.78 -12.87 16.93
N LEU A 97 -3.43 -12.91 15.64
CA LEU A 97 -3.46 -14.12 14.85
C LEU A 97 -2.25 -15.01 15.15
N THR A 98 -2.45 -16.32 15.04
CA THR A 98 -1.37 -17.31 15.15
C THR A 98 -1.00 -17.82 13.75
N PRO A 99 0.30 -17.88 13.39
CA PRO A 99 0.72 -18.49 12.13
C PRO A 99 0.45 -20.00 12.13
N SER A 100 0.20 -20.59 10.96
CA SER A 100 0.12 -22.03 10.75
C SER A 100 1.48 -22.70 10.52
N GLY A 101 2.50 -21.90 10.15
CA GLY A 101 3.87 -22.35 10.01
C GLY A 101 4.82 -21.68 11.00
N GLN A 102 6.10 -22.03 10.90
CA GLN A 102 7.17 -21.45 11.72
C GLN A 102 8.37 -21.06 10.86
N ASN A 103 9.02 -19.98 11.25
CA ASN A 103 10.35 -19.59 10.78
C ASN A 103 11.06 -18.78 11.89
N VAL A 104 12.22 -18.22 11.57
CA VAL A 104 12.99 -17.39 12.51
C VAL A 104 12.21 -16.21 13.09
N VAL A 105 11.30 -15.59 12.32
CA VAL A 105 10.48 -14.46 12.82
C VAL A 105 9.51 -14.96 13.89
N THR A 106 8.81 -16.07 13.64
CA THR A 106 7.85 -16.61 14.61
C THR A 106 8.56 -17.08 15.89
N GLU A 107 9.73 -17.69 15.76
CA GLU A 107 10.57 -18.10 16.90
C GLU A 107 10.99 -16.90 17.75
N LEU A 108 11.47 -15.83 17.11
CA LEU A 108 11.86 -14.60 17.81
C LEU A 108 10.64 -13.91 18.44
N TYR A 109 9.49 -13.93 17.77
CA TYR A 109 8.26 -13.35 18.28
C TYR A 109 7.83 -13.99 19.61
N ASP A 110 7.88 -15.32 19.67
CA ASP A 110 7.57 -16.08 20.89
C ASP A 110 8.65 -15.90 21.95
N LYS A 111 9.93 -16.03 21.58
CA LYS A 111 11.07 -15.88 22.50
C LYS A 111 11.08 -14.54 23.23
N HIS A 112 10.66 -13.47 22.56
CA HIS A 112 10.63 -12.12 23.10
C HIS A 112 9.26 -11.71 23.68
N ASN A 113 8.32 -12.66 23.80
CA ASN A 113 6.98 -12.43 24.35
C ASN A 113 6.25 -11.25 23.66
N LEU A 114 6.32 -11.18 22.33
CA LEU A 114 5.78 -10.04 21.57
C LEU A 114 4.27 -10.10 21.35
N ARG A 115 3.59 -11.12 21.88
CA ARG A 115 2.13 -11.29 21.75
C ARG A 115 1.39 -10.06 22.26
N GLY A 116 0.47 -9.53 21.43
CA GLY A 116 -0.35 -8.37 21.76
C GLY A 116 0.33 -7.01 21.58
N LYS A 117 1.59 -6.98 21.10
CA LYS A 117 2.27 -5.76 20.70
C LYS A 117 1.82 -5.30 19.32
N VAL A 118 1.79 -3.99 19.10
CA VAL A 118 1.54 -3.43 17.76
C VAL A 118 2.70 -3.84 16.84
N HIS A 119 2.44 -4.05 15.55
CA HIS A 119 3.45 -4.50 14.59
C HIS A 119 4.68 -3.59 14.52
N HIS A 120 4.57 -2.27 14.70
CA HIS A 120 5.76 -1.41 14.74
C HIS A 120 6.68 -1.71 15.94
N GLU A 121 6.12 -2.05 17.11
CA GLU A 121 6.91 -2.37 18.31
C GLU A 121 7.55 -3.75 18.16
N SER A 122 6.75 -4.75 17.79
CA SER A 122 7.24 -6.12 17.62
C SER A 122 8.21 -6.22 16.44
N GLY A 123 7.91 -5.55 15.32
CA GLY A 123 8.75 -5.48 14.13
C GLY A 123 10.11 -4.84 14.41
N ALA A 124 10.18 -3.84 15.28
CA ALA A 124 11.45 -3.23 15.69
C ALA A 124 12.35 -4.23 16.46
N VAL A 125 11.77 -5.00 17.39
CA VAL A 125 12.49 -6.06 18.13
C VAL A 125 12.98 -7.14 17.16
N ILE A 126 12.10 -7.60 16.26
CA ILE A 126 12.46 -8.60 15.24
C ILE A 126 13.59 -8.08 14.33
N THR A 127 13.50 -6.84 13.87
CA THR A 127 14.51 -6.17 13.04
C THR A 127 15.87 -6.16 13.73
N GLN A 128 15.93 -5.79 15.01
CA GLN A 128 17.17 -5.77 15.77
C GLN A 128 17.84 -7.16 15.78
N HIS A 129 17.05 -8.20 16.06
CA HIS A 129 17.56 -9.57 16.18
C HIS A 129 17.91 -10.23 14.84
N ILE A 130 17.25 -9.85 13.75
CA ILE A 130 17.58 -10.34 12.42
C ILE A 130 18.87 -9.67 11.94
N LEU A 131 18.93 -8.32 11.98
CA LEU A 131 20.09 -7.60 11.44
C LEU A 131 21.38 -7.88 12.22
N ALA A 132 21.28 -8.13 13.53
CA ALA A 132 22.44 -8.52 14.35
C ALA A 132 23.04 -9.90 14.01
N ARG A 133 22.38 -10.71 13.15
CA ARG A 133 22.95 -11.97 12.62
C ARG A 133 23.84 -11.76 11.41
N TYR A 134 23.81 -10.56 10.83
CA TYR A 134 24.64 -10.16 9.71
C TYR A 134 25.75 -9.22 10.18
N ASP A 135 26.77 -9.02 9.34
CA ASP A 135 27.90 -8.13 9.62
C ASP A 135 27.54 -6.63 9.42
N PHE A 136 26.35 -6.20 9.87
CA PHE A 136 26.01 -4.77 9.96
C PHE A 136 26.66 -4.14 11.19
N GLU A 137 27.11 -2.90 11.07
CA GLU A 137 27.59 -2.12 12.21
C GLU A 137 26.49 -1.95 13.26
N PRO A 138 26.78 -2.03 14.58
CA PRO A 138 25.78 -1.88 15.63
C PRO A 138 24.93 -0.60 15.50
N ALA A 139 25.55 0.51 15.09
CA ALA A 139 24.85 1.78 14.87
C ALA A 139 23.84 1.71 13.70
N PHE A 140 24.13 0.92 12.66
CA PHE A 140 23.20 0.68 11.56
C PHE A 140 21.99 -0.13 12.03
N VAL A 141 22.22 -1.18 12.83
CA VAL A 141 21.16 -2.01 13.42
C VAL A 141 20.25 -1.15 14.31
N GLU A 142 20.85 -0.35 15.21
CA GLU A 142 20.10 0.56 16.08
C GLU A 142 19.25 1.55 15.28
N ALA A 143 19.82 2.17 14.25
CA ALA A 143 19.10 3.12 13.42
C ALA A 143 17.96 2.46 12.64
N ALA A 144 18.17 1.27 12.07
CA ALA A 144 17.14 0.54 11.34
C ALA A 144 15.97 0.14 12.26
N THR A 145 16.30 -0.34 13.47
CA THR A 145 15.31 -0.64 14.52
C THR A 145 14.52 0.60 14.92
N ALA A 146 15.17 1.75 15.09
CA ALA A 146 14.50 3.00 15.43
C ALA A 146 13.56 3.49 14.32
N ILE A 147 13.96 3.34 13.06
CA ILE A 147 13.12 3.68 11.89
C ILE A 147 11.88 2.77 11.85
N VAL A 148 12.06 1.46 12.01
CA VAL A 148 10.93 0.51 12.08
C VAL A 148 10.04 0.81 13.29
N LEU A 149 10.59 1.20 14.43
CA LEU A 149 9.75 1.56 15.58
C LEU A 149 8.88 2.80 15.29
N ALA A 150 9.40 3.77 14.54
CA ALA A 150 8.77 5.07 14.30
C ALA A 150 7.82 5.13 13.08
N HIS A 151 7.70 4.05 12.30
CA HIS A 151 6.88 4.06 11.08
C HIS A 151 5.38 4.22 11.35
N LEU A 152 4.90 4.02 12.59
CA LEU A 152 3.57 4.42 13.01
C LEU A 152 3.64 5.58 14.00
N LYS A 153 2.79 6.59 13.79
CA LYS A 153 2.72 7.79 14.62
C LYS A 153 1.63 7.69 15.70
N PRO A 154 1.98 7.79 16.99
CA PRO A 154 1.00 7.87 18.07
C PRO A 154 0.04 9.05 17.89
N THR A 155 -1.22 8.89 18.28
CA THR A 155 -2.20 9.98 18.21
C THR A 155 -2.04 11.00 19.34
N ASN A 156 -1.48 10.57 20.49
CA ASN A 156 -1.29 11.41 21.68
C ASN A 156 0.16 11.90 21.84
N LEU A 157 0.82 12.22 20.74
CA LEU A 157 2.25 12.52 20.75
C LEU A 157 2.55 13.93 21.29
N THR A 158 3.37 14.03 22.33
CA THR A 158 3.89 15.31 22.84
C THR A 158 4.97 15.86 21.91
N ALA A 159 5.27 17.16 21.98
CA ALA A 159 6.36 17.76 21.20
C ALA A 159 7.73 17.13 21.52
N GLU A 160 7.97 16.77 22.78
CA GLU A 160 9.18 16.07 23.22
C GLU A 160 9.28 14.68 22.60
N ASN A 161 8.21 13.88 22.68
CA ASN A 161 8.19 12.54 22.09
C ASN A 161 8.27 12.58 20.56
N PHE A 162 7.69 13.61 19.93
CA PHE A 162 7.84 13.83 18.49
C PHE A 162 9.30 14.07 18.13
N ASN A 163 9.99 14.96 18.85
CA ASN A 163 11.41 15.20 18.63
C ASN A 163 12.24 13.93 18.90
N LEU A 164 11.89 13.12 19.89
CA LEU A 164 12.59 11.87 20.16
C LEU A 164 12.45 10.86 19.01
N LEU A 165 11.23 10.66 18.52
CA LEU A 165 10.92 9.65 17.51
C LEU A 165 11.23 10.08 16.08
N TYR A 166 11.14 11.37 15.77
CA TYR A 166 11.20 11.87 14.40
C TYR A 166 12.32 12.90 14.18
N ARG A 167 13.29 13.02 15.09
CA ARG A 167 14.48 13.86 14.86
C ARG A 167 15.29 13.43 13.65
N ASN A 168 15.39 12.12 13.41
CA ASN A 168 16.11 11.60 12.25
C ASN A 168 15.21 11.64 11.01
N ILE A 169 15.80 12.00 9.88
CA ILE A 169 15.05 12.19 8.64
C ILE A 169 14.49 10.86 8.12
N GLU A 170 15.20 9.75 8.32
CA GLU A 170 14.80 8.43 7.88
C GLU A 170 13.52 7.93 8.59
N ASN A 171 13.35 8.29 9.88
CA ASN A 171 12.13 7.98 10.63
C ASN A 171 10.93 8.72 10.04
N GLN A 172 11.12 9.97 9.63
CA GLN A 172 10.08 10.77 8.97
C GLN A 172 9.75 10.23 7.59
N VAL A 173 10.77 9.89 6.80
CA VAL A 173 10.64 9.40 5.44
C VAL A 173 9.87 8.08 5.40
N LEU A 174 10.22 7.09 6.23
CA LEU A 174 9.52 5.81 6.22
C LEU A 174 8.07 5.97 6.69
N TYR A 175 7.82 6.77 7.74
CA TYR A 175 6.46 7.09 8.19
C TYR A 175 5.62 7.70 7.07
N ASP A 176 6.17 8.68 6.35
CA ASP A 176 5.48 9.35 5.27
C ASP A 176 5.18 8.39 4.11
N ALA A 177 6.17 7.58 3.70
CA ALA A 177 6.02 6.61 2.62
C ALA A 177 4.94 5.55 2.94
N ASP A 178 4.97 5.01 4.15
CA ASP A 178 3.96 4.06 4.67
C ASP A 178 2.57 4.69 4.75
N THR A 179 2.49 5.94 5.21
CA THR A 179 1.23 6.68 5.28
C THR A 179 0.65 6.97 3.90
N MET A 180 1.49 7.29 2.91
CA MET A 180 1.07 7.65 1.56
C MET A 180 0.50 6.46 0.79
N ASP A 181 1.19 5.31 0.78
CA ASP A 181 0.86 4.18 -0.09
C ASP A 181 -0.62 3.71 -0.02
N PRO A 182 -1.26 3.58 1.16
CA PRO A 182 -2.65 3.16 1.27
C PRO A 182 -3.68 4.31 1.22
N ASN A 183 -3.24 5.58 1.20
CA ASN A 183 -4.13 6.73 1.37
C ASN A 183 -4.16 7.72 0.20
N VAL A 184 -3.09 7.79 -0.59
CA VAL A 184 -2.89 8.81 -1.62
C VAL A 184 -2.37 8.18 -2.91
N GLY A 185 -2.86 8.65 -4.07
CA GLY A 185 -2.43 8.19 -5.39
C GLY A 185 -3.18 6.96 -5.92
N TYR A 186 -2.69 6.43 -7.03
CA TYR A 186 -3.25 5.28 -7.74
C TYR A 186 -3.04 3.95 -7.00
N THR A 187 -1.99 3.82 -6.18
CA THR A 187 -1.81 2.65 -5.30
C THR A 187 -2.90 2.60 -4.23
N ALA A 188 -3.29 3.76 -3.69
CA ALA A 188 -4.39 3.88 -2.76
C ALA A 188 -5.74 3.62 -3.44
N PHE A 189 -5.92 4.04 -4.70
CA PHE A 189 -7.09 3.70 -5.50
C PHE A 189 -7.21 2.18 -5.69
N PHE A 190 -6.13 1.52 -6.14
CA PHE A 190 -6.09 0.05 -6.28
C PHE A 190 -6.51 -0.65 -4.98
N ARG A 191 -5.96 -0.20 -3.85
CA ARG A 191 -6.34 -0.72 -2.54
C ARG A 191 -7.82 -0.46 -2.22
N ASN A 192 -8.30 0.75 -2.50
CA ASN A 192 -9.67 1.16 -2.23
C ASN A 192 -10.68 0.28 -2.96
N ILE A 193 -10.55 0.11 -4.28
CA ILE A 193 -11.51 -0.68 -5.06
C ILE A 193 -11.58 -2.13 -4.55
N HIS A 194 -10.45 -2.79 -4.29
CA HIS A 194 -10.46 -4.17 -3.78
C HIS A 194 -11.01 -4.29 -2.36
N ILE A 195 -10.92 -3.25 -1.53
CA ILE A 195 -11.59 -3.23 -0.23
C ILE A 195 -13.09 -3.11 -0.40
N HIS A 196 -13.55 -2.11 -1.18
CA HIS A 196 -14.96 -1.83 -1.36
C HIS A 196 -15.69 -2.97 -2.08
N ALA A 197 -15.11 -3.48 -3.17
CA ALA A 197 -15.65 -4.58 -3.93
C ALA A 197 -15.79 -5.86 -3.10
N HIS A 198 -14.77 -6.21 -2.31
CA HIS A 198 -14.85 -7.38 -1.42
C HIS A 198 -16.05 -7.31 -0.46
N PHE A 199 -16.22 -6.17 0.25
CA PHE A 199 -17.33 -6.02 1.20
C PHE A 199 -18.69 -5.87 0.51
N ALA A 200 -18.75 -5.29 -0.68
CA ALA A 200 -19.97 -5.19 -1.47
C ALA A 200 -20.45 -6.56 -1.92
N LEU A 201 -19.55 -7.37 -2.51
CA LEU A 201 -19.84 -8.74 -2.96
C LEU A 201 -20.25 -9.67 -1.81
N GLN A 202 -19.69 -9.49 -0.60
CA GLN A 202 -20.17 -10.21 0.59
C GLN A 202 -21.62 -9.87 0.98
N ARG A 203 -22.11 -8.68 0.61
CA ARG A 203 -23.48 -8.22 0.83
C ARG A 203 -24.41 -8.51 -0.36
N GLY A 204 -23.88 -9.07 -1.44
CA GLY A 204 -24.65 -9.57 -2.58
C GLY A 204 -24.27 -8.95 -3.92
N ASP A 205 -23.92 -7.66 -3.97
CA ASP A 205 -23.66 -6.97 -5.24
C ASP A 205 -22.69 -5.79 -5.10
N PHE A 206 -22.06 -5.42 -6.21
CA PHE A 206 -21.22 -4.22 -6.37
C PHE A 206 -21.80 -3.30 -7.44
N GLU A 207 -22.33 -2.17 -7.01
CA GLU A 207 -22.88 -1.13 -7.89
C GLU A 207 -21.77 -0.22 -8.43
N LEU A 208 -21.34 -0.47 -9.67
CA LEU A 208 -20.25 0.26 -10.33
C LEU A 208 -20.50 1.77 -10.36
N GLU A 209 -21.69 2.20 -10.76
CA GLU A 209 -22.01 3.63 -10.89
C GLU A 209 -21.99 4.34 -9.54
N ASP A 210 -22.56 3.73 -8.51
CA ASP A 210 -22.57 4.27 -7.15
C ASP A 210 -21.16 4.36 -6.59
N TYR A 211 -20.33 3.35 -6.82
CA TYR A 211 -18.92 3.40 -6.43
C TYR A 211 -18.21 4.60 -7.08
N VAL A 212 -18.32 4.75 -8.40
CA VAL A 212 -17.67 5.82 -9.16
C VAL A 212 -18.18 7.21 -8.74
N ARG A 213 -19.49 7.38 -8.52
CA ARG A 213 -20.05 8.66 -8.06
C ARG A 213 -19.59 9.06 -6.65
N ASN A 214 -19.20 8.10 -5.82
CA ASN A 214 -18.71 8.35 -4.46
C ASN A 214 -17.18 8.59 -4.39
N LEU A 215 -16.43 8.30 -5.44
CA LEU A 215 -14.97 8.48 -5.48
C LEU A 215 -14.51 9.92 -5.16
N PRO A 216 -15.14 11.00 -5.66
CA PRO A 216 -14.72 12.36 -5.32
C PRO A 216 -14.77 12.66 -3.82
N ARG A 217 -15.82 12.19 -3.13
CA ARG A 217 -15.94 12.33 -1.67
C ARG A 217 -14.82 11.59 -0.96
N TRP A 218 -14.46 10.41 -1.43
CA TRP A 218 -13.37 9.63 -0.86
C TRP A 218 -12.02 10.36 -1.02
N ILE A 219 -11.64 10.85 -2.21
CA ILE A 219 -10.38 11.60 -2.37
C ILE A 219 -10.34 12.82 -1.46
N ASN A 220 -11.41 13.60 -1.43
CA ASN A 220 -11.42 14.84 -0.65
C ASN A 220 -11.20 14.56 0.84
N SER A 221 -11.64 13.39 1.34
CA SER A 221 -11.35 12.96 2.72
C SER A 221 -9.88 12.67 2.99
N LYS A 222 -9.06 12.48 1.95
CA LYS A 222 -7.66 12.08 2.04
C LYS A 222 -6.67 13.26 2.09
N GLN A 223 -7.11 14.49 1.84
CA GLN A 223 -6.23 15.67 1.92
C GLN A 223 -5.56 15.80 3.30
N ALA A 224 -6.30 15.48 4.38
CA ALA A 224 -5.77 15.53 5.73
C ALA A 224 -4.57 14.60 5.98
N PHE A 225 -4.34 13.57 5.14
CA PHE A 225 -3.11 12.77 5.22
C PHE A 225 -1.93 13.54 4.64
N VAL A 226 -2.10 14.19 3.49
CA VAL A 226 -1.07 15.02 2.83
C VAL A 226 -0.60 16.11 3.79
N ASP A 227 -1.53 16.83 4.42
CA ASP A 227 -1.22 17.95 5.31
C ASP A 227 -0.43 17.52 6.57
N LYS A 228 -0.47 16.23 6.93
CA LYS A 228 0.16 15.69 8.14
C LYS A 228 1.49 14.97 7.88
N LEU A 229 1.90 14.82 6.62
CA LEU A 229 3.21 14.29 6.26
C LEU A 229 4.30 15.19 6.84
N LEU A 230 5.43 14.60 7.20
CA LEU A 230 6.47 15.22 8.01
C LEU A 230 7.47 15.97 7.13
N THR A 231 7.91 15.37 6.03
CA THR A 231 8.93 15.96 5.15
C THR A 231 8.32 16.83 4.06
N ALA A 232 9.13 17.73 3.48
CA ALA A 232 8.67 18.63 2.43
C ALA A 232 8.45 17.88 1.12
N SER A 233 9.37 16.99 0.74
CA SER A 233 9.26 16.19 -0.48
C SER A 233 8.08 15.22 -0.42
N SER A 234 7.77 14.62 0.74
CA SER A 234 6.57 13.79 0.88
C SER A 234 5.29 14.58 0.65
N ARG A 235 5.19 15.80 1.19
CA ARG A 235 4.04 16.67 0.93
C ARG A 235 3.90 17.03 -0.54
N GLU A 236 5.00 17.35 -1.21
CA GLU A 236 5.02 17.63 -2.66
C GLU A 236 4.54 16.41 -3.47
N VAL A 237 5.15 15.24 -3.26
CA VAL A 237 4.81 14.00 -3.99
C VAL A 237 3.37 13.59 -3.70
N ALA A 238 2.94 13.63 -2.44
CA ALA A 238 1.58 13.28 -2.06
C ALA A 238 0.54 14.26 -2.63
N GLN A 239 0.84 15.56 -2.68
CA GLN A 239 -0.04 16.53 -3.34
C GLN A 239 -0.15 16.22 -4.84
N ALA A 240 0.97 15.97 -5.53
CA ALA A 240 0.96 15.61 -6.94
C ALA A 240 0.17 14.30 -7.21
N ARG A 241 0.27 13.31 -6.31
CA ARG A 241 -0.55 12.10 -6.34
C ARG A 241 -2.04 12.39 -6.16
N GLN A 242 -2.41 13.31 -5.27
CA GLN A 242 -3.81 13.70 -5.10
C GLN A 242 -4.37 14.45 -6.29
N ASP A 243 -3.61 15.38 -6.86
CA ASP A 243 -4.04 16.13 -8.04
C ASP A 243 -4.34 15.17 -9.21
N ARG A 244 -3.47 14.17 -9.41
CA ARG A 244 -3.68 13.09 -10.38
C ARG A 244 -4.92 12.25 -10.06
N ASN A 245 -5.14 11.87 -8.80
CA ASN A 245 -6.35 11.14 -8.39
C ASN A 245 -7.63 11.94 -8.69
N GLN A 246 -7.65 13.23 -8.38
CA GLN A 246 -8.79 14.11 -8.65
C GLN A 246 -9.11 14.17 -10.15
N GLN A 247 -8.08 14.27 -10.99
CA GLN A 247 -8.23 14.22 -12.44
C GLN A 247 -8.77 12.85 -12.90
N LEU A 248 -8.17 11.75 -12.45
CA LEU A 248 -8.56 10.39 -12.81
C LEU A 248 -10.04 10.12 -12.47
N PHE A 249 -10.50 10.54 -11.30
CA PHE A 249 -11.88 10.23 -10.90
C PHE A 249 -12.89 11.16 -11.55
N SER A 250 -12.50 12.40 -11.87
CA SER A 250 -13.30 13.25 -12.74
C SER A 250 -13.48 12.61 -14.12
N GLN A 251 -12.45 11.97 -14.66
CA GLN A 251 -12.54 11.17 -15.89
C GLN A 251 -13.47 9.96 -15.71
N MET A 252 -13.34 9.19 -14.62
CA MET A 252 -14.23 8.04 -14.36
C MET A 252 -15.71 8.44 -14.24
N VAL A 253 -16.00 9.58 -13.59
CA VAL A 253 -17.37 10.11 -13.51
C VAL A 253 -17.88 10.52 -14.90
N ALA A 254 -17.06 11.19 -15.70
CA ALA A 254 -17.43 11.53 -17.08
C ALA A 254 -17.63 10.28 -17.96
N GLU A 255 -16.90 9.19 -17.69
CA GLU A 255 -17.08 7.93 -18.41
C GLU A 255 -18.48 7.31 -18.22
N LEU A 256 -19.23 7.70 -17.18
CA LEU A 256 -20.62 7.27 -16.98
C LEU A 256 -21.56 7.82 -18.08
N GLU A 257 -21.18 8.88 -18.80
CA GLU A 257 -22.00 9.44 -19.89
C GLU A 257 -22.06 8.53 -21.13
N ASP A 258 -21.06 7.66 -21.31
CA ASP A 258 -20.99 6.66 -22.39
C ASP A 258 -20.59 5.30 -21.80
N ILE A 259 -21.46 4.80 -20.91
CA ILE A 259 -21.17 3.64 -20.06
C ILE A 259 -20.84 2.38 -20.89
N GLU A 260 -21.50 2.17 -22.03
CA GLU A 260 -21.28 0.98 -22.86
C GLU A 260 -19.87 0.96 -23.47
N ILE A 261 -19.41 2.10 -24.01
CA ILE A 261 -18.04 2.21 -24.54
C ILE A 261 -17.03 2.10 -23.41
N ASN A 262 -17.26 2.79 -22.28
CA ASN A 262 -16.25 2.88 -21.23
C ASN A 262 -16.14 1.61 -20.37
N ARG A 263 -17.21 0.83 -20.19
CA ARG A 263 -17.12 -0.54 -19.64
C ARG A 263 -16.30 -1.46 -20.53
N LYS A 264 -16.33 -1.24 -21.85
CA LYS A 264 -15.58 -2.06 -22.80
C LYS A 264 -14.13 -1.61 -22.99
N TYR A 265 -13.85 -0.32 -23.00
CA TYR A 265 -12.56 0.23 -23.44
C TYR A 265 -11.89 1.15 -22.41
N GLY A 266 -12.65 1.66 -21.44
CA GLY A 266 -12.22 2.73 -20.53
C GLY A 266 -11.89 2.25 -19.11
N LEU A 267 -11.79 3.22 -18.21
CA LEU A 267 -11.49 3.02 -16.79
C LEU A 267 -12.62 2.29 -16.06
N LEU A 268 -13.88 2.42 -16.51
CA LEU A 268 -14.99 1.62 -15.96
C LEU A 268 -14.76 0.12 -16.16
N GLY A 269 -14.31 -0.31 -17.33
CA GLY A 269 -13.97 -1.72 -17.59
C GLY A 269 -12.79 -2.22 -16.75
N LEU A 270 -11.84 -1.33 -16.46
CA LEU A 270 -10.72 -1.63 -15.56
C LEU A 270 -11.19 -1.78 -14.10
N ILE A 271 -12.16 -0.99 -13.64
CA ILE A 271 -12.79 -1.18 -12.32
C ILE A 271 -13.50 -2.54 -12.27
N GLU A 272 -14.25 -2.90 -13.31
CA GLU A 272 -14.93 -4.21 -13.37
C GLU A 272 -13.95 -5.38 -13.32
N TYR A 273 -12.80 -5.25 -13.97
CA TYR A 273 -11.71 -6.22 -13.83
C TYR A 273 -11.24 -6.34 -12.37
N PHE A 274 -10.97 -5.22 -11.68
CA PHE A 274 -10.58 -5.25 -10.27
C PHE A 274 -11.66 -5.83 -9.35
N VAL A 275 -12.94 -5.59 -9.63
CA VAL A 275 -14.07 -6.17 -8.90
C VAL A 275 -14.12 -7.70 -9.07
N GLY A 276 -13.78 -8.20 -10.26
CA GLY A 276 -13.64 -9.63 -10.53
C GLY A 276 -12.50 -10.31 -9.75
N GLU A 277 -11.47 -9.55 -9.37
CA GLU A 277 -10.24 -10.05 -8.77
C GLU A 277 -10.09 -9.68 -7.28
N THR A 278 -11.10 -9.94 -6.45
CA THR A 278 -11.16 -9.48 -5.04
C THR A 278 -10.71 -10.49 -3.99
N ALA A 279 -10.55 -11.76 -4.36
CA ALA A 279 -10.21 -12.83 -3.40
C ALA A 279 -8.80 -12.63 -2.81
N ASP A 280 -7.77 -12.62 -3.65
CA ASP A 280 -6.38 -12.41 -3.24
C ASP A 280 -5.60 -11.56 -4.27
N PRO A 281 -5.97 -10.28 -4.44
CA PRO A 281 -5.39 -9.41 -5.47
C PRO A 281 -3.86 -9.31 -5.37
N HIS A 282 -3.14 -9.66 -6.42
CA HIS A 282 -1.69 -9.43 -6.48
C HIS A 282 -1.38 -8.25 -7.40
N PHE A 283 -0.86 -7.16 -6.82
CA PHE A 283 -0.67 -5.88 -7.53
C PHE A 283 0.13 -6.03 -8.83
N LEU A 284 1.33 -6.61 -8.75
CA LEU A 284 2.22 -6.72 -9.92
C LEU A 284 1.66 -7.66 -11.00
N ASN A 285 1.02 -8.76 -10.63
CA ASN A 285 0.41 -9.69 -11.59
C ASN A 285 -0.75 -9.01 -12.34
N GLN A 286 -1.60 -8.27 -11.63
CA GLN A 286 -2.70 -7.52 -12.26
C GLN A 286 -2.18 -6.39 -13.15
N LEU A 287 -1.20 -5.61 -12.68
CA LEU A 287 -0.58 -4.57 -13.49
C LEU A 287 0.03 -5.15 -14.78
N THR A 288 0.73 -6.29 -14.67
CA THR A 288 1.32 -7.00 -15.81
C THR A 288 0.22 -7.45 -16.77
N TYR A 289 -0.79 -8.16 -16.28
CA TYR A 289 -1.92 -8.62 -17.10
C TYR A 289 -2.64 -7.45 -17.80
N LEU A 290 -2.87 -6.35 -17.09
CA LEU A 290 -3.53 -5.17 -17.66
C LEU A 290 -2.72 -4.58 -18.81
N GLN A 291 -1.39 -4.58 -18.70
CA GLN A 291 -0.48 -4.04 -19.71
C GLN A 291 -0.24 -5.00 -20.89
N THR A 292 -0.14 -6.31 -20.64
CA THR A 292 0.27 -7.29 -21.66
C THR A 292 -0.89 -8.01 -22.33
N GLU A 293 -2.04 -8.11 -21.67
CA GLU A 293 -3.20 -8.86 -22.16
C GLU A 293 -4.43 -7.96 -22.33
N TRP A 294 -4.90 -7.34 -21.24
CA TRP A 294 -6.19 -6.62 -21.23
C TRP A 294 -6.18 -5.44 -22.21
N LEU A 295 -5.21 -4.53 -22.09
CA LEU A 295 -5.14 -3.33 -22.94
C LEU A 295 -4.87 -3.68 -24.42
N PRO A 296 -3.92 -4.58 -24.77
CA PRO A 296 -3.75 -5.05 -26.13
C PRO A 296 -5.02 -5.68 -26.73
N GLN A 297 -5.74 -6.50 -25.95
CA GLN A 297 -7.00 -7.10 -26.41
C GLN A 297 -8.04 -6.03 -26.75
N ARG A 298 -8.18 -4.98 -25.95
CA ARG A 298 -9.14 -3.88 -26.24
C ARG A 298 -8.75 -3.09 -27.48
N ARG A 299 -7.45 -2.90 -27.72
CA ARG A 299 -6.95 -2.30 -28.98
C ARG A 299 -7.28 -3.17 -30.19
N GLN A 300 -7.10 -4.48 -30.08
CA GLN A 300 -7.46 -5.42 -31.14
C GLN A 300 -8.97 -5.37 -31.45
N TRP A 301 -9.83 -5.41 -30.42
CA TRP A 301 -11.27 -5.31 -30.61
C TRP A 301 -11.69 -4.02 -31.31
N LEU A 302 -11.07 -2.88 -30.96
CA LEU A 302 -11.34 -1.62 -31.65
C LEU A 302 -10.89 -1.65 -33.12
N ALA A 303 -9.79 -2.34 -33.42
CA ALA A 303 -9.29 -2.48 -34.78
C ALA A 303 -10.23 -3.32 -35.65
N GLU A 304 -10.80 -4.39 -35.09
CA GLU A 304 -11.65 -5.37 -35.79
C GLU A 304 -13.13 -4.96 -35.87
N GLU A 305 -13.64 -4.19 -34.90
CA GLU A 305 -15.04 -3.80 -34.87
C GLU A 305 -15.37 -2.68 -35.86
N GLU A 306 -16.41 -2.92 -36.65
CA GLU A 306 -17.04 -1.87 -37.45
C GLU A 306 -17.84 -0.94 -36.52
N LYS A 307 -17.35 0.29 -36.35
CA LYS A 307 -17.98 1.35 -35.57
C LYS A 307 -18.11 2.61 -36.43
N SER A 308 -19.10 3.45 -36.14
CA SER A 308 -19.13 4.81 -36.70
C SER A 308 -17.87 5.57 -36.28
N GLY A 309 -17.38 6.50 -37.11
CA GLY A 309 -16.15 7.26 -36.83
C GLY A 309 -16.16 7.90 -35.45
N SER A 310 -17.27 8.55 -35.08
CA SER A 310 -17.44 9.16 -33.75
C SER A 310 -17.36 8.16 -32.58
N ALA A 311 -17.93 6.96 -32.72
CA ALA A 311 -17.84 5.93 -31.67
C ALA A 311 -16.43 5.33 -31.58
N ARG A 312 -15.73 5.21 -32.73
CA ARG A 312 -14.34 4.76 -32.78
C ARG A 312 -13.41 5.74 -32.07
N ASP A 313 -13.59 7.04 -32.29
CA ASP A 313 -12.78 8.10 -31.66
C ASP A 313 -12.96 8.11 -30.13
N ARG A 314 -14.20 7.96 -29.64
CA ARG A 314 -14.49 7.87 -28.20
C ARG A 314 -13.88 6.63 -27.56
N ALA A 315 -13.97 5.47 -28.22
CA ALA A 315 -13.34 4.24 -27.75
C ALA A 315 -11.81 4.34 -27.74
N GLN A 316 -11.21 4.95 -28.77
CA GLN A 316 -9.77 5.20 -28.83
C GLN A 316 -9.31 6.10 -27.65
N ALA A 317 -10.04 7.19 -27.39
CA ALA A 317 -9.75 8.06 -26.26
C ALA A 317 -9.88 7.33 -24.90
N ALA A 318 -10.81 6.38 -24.78
CA ALA A 318 -10.95 5.56 -23.57
C ALA A 318 -9.75 4.63 -23.36
N ILE A 319 -9.28 3.97 -24.42
CA ILE A 319 -8.07 3.14 -24.40
C ILE A 319 -6.84 3.96 -24.01
N GLU A 320 -6.71 5.18 -24.54
CA GLU A 320 -5.60 6.07 -24.22
C GLU A 320 -5.58 6.47 -22.75
N ARG A 321 -6.74 6.81 -22.16
CA ARG A 321 -6.85 7.08 -20.72
C ARG A 321 -6.40 5.89 -19.87
N VAL A 322 -6.80 4.66 -20.25
CA VAL A 322 -6.34 3.46 -19.54
C VAL A 322 -4.83 3.27 -19.68
N ALA A 323 -4.27 3.47 -20.88
CA ALA A 323 -2.83 3.34 -21.11
C ALA A 323 -2.02 4.34 -20.26
N ASP A 324 -2.48 5.59 -20.17
CA ASP A 324 -1.87 6.61 -19.34
C ASP A 324 -1.96 6.25 -17.86
N PHE A 325 -3.14 5.80 -17.39
CA PHE A 325 -3.32 5.32 -16.02
C PHE A 325 -2.35 4.18 -15.67
N LEU A 326 -2.25 3.14 -16.51
CA LEU A 326 -1.35 2.00 -16.24
C LEU A 326 0.12 2.41 -16.25
N THR A 327 0.51 3.34 -17.13
CA THR A 327 1.87 3.88 -17.16
C THR A 327 2.21 4.59 -15.85
N LEU A 328 1.32 5.48 -15.42
CA LEU A 328 1.51 6.26 -14.19
C LEU A 328 1.43 5.38 -12.94
N LEU A 329 0.50 4.43 -12.87
CA LEU A 329 0.40 3.46 -11.78
C LEU A 329 1.69 2.65 -11.62
N ALA A 330 2.29 2.22 -12.74
CA ALA A 330 3.56 1.51 -12.72
C ALA A 330 4.69 2.38 -12.15
N ARG A 331 4.79 3.64 -12.59
CA ARG A 331 5.79 4.60 -12.09
C ARG A 331 5.60 4.90 -10.61
N GLU A 332 4.37 5.14 -10.18
CA GLU A 332 4.02 5.41 -8.78
C GLU A 332 4.38 4.22 -7.88
N SER A 333 4.15 2.99 -8.34
CA SER A 333 4.50 1.77 -7.60
C SER A 333 6.01 1.56 -7.42
N ARG A 334 6.84 2.19 -8.26
CA ARG A 334 8.30 2.18 -8.14
C ARG A 334 8.83 3.40 -7.37
N GLY A 335 7.94 4.22 -6.81
CA GLY A 335 8.30 5.42 -6.06
C GLY A 335 8.73 6.61 -6.93
N GLU A 336 8.60 6.54 -8.26
CA GLU A 336 9.13 7.57 -9.17
C GLU A 336 8.32 8.88 -9.18
N ILE A 337 7.02 8.81 -8.84
CA ILE A 337 6.05 9.93 -8.94
C ILE A 337 5.05 9.98 -7.81
#